data_AF-A0A839J7M4-F1
#
_entry.id   AF-A0A839J7M4-F1
#
_cell.length_a   1.000
_cell.length_b   1.000
_cell.length_c   1.000
_cell.angle_alpha   90.00
_cell.angle_beta   90.00
_cell.angle_gamma   90.00
#
_symmetry.space_group_name_H-M   'P 1'
#
loop_
_entity.id
_entity.type
_entity.pdbx_description
1 polymer ?
#
loop_
_entity_poly.entity_id
_entity_poly.type
_entity_poly.pdbx_seq_one_letter_code
_entity_poly.pdbx_strand_id
1 'polypeptide(L)'
;MSEIRMRVAEAPVGGARIAWSYLATLVAVLVAGLFWAMWSPFGATVCGDGEDVLCILGWGSAGAILGAVAGLGLAAFVFRLGWEWWAVLAALLLGSPLWFDTVPDWLRVVVAVLAPALAAAATWSGPRRPAWRPWVVAALAVAVVVLGLLSILL
;
A
#
# COMPACT_ATOMS: atom_id res chain seq x y z
N MET A 1 15.80 -40.83 11.62
CA MET A 1 14.49 -40.14 11.53
C MET A 1 14.76 -38.64 11.44
N SER A 2 14.73 -38.06 10.24
CA SER A 2 14.78 -36.60 10.09
C SER A 2 13.35 -36.08 10.19
N GLU A 3 13.03 -35.42 11.30
CA GLU A 3 11.81 -34.61 11.38
C GLU A 3 11.93 -33.46 10.36
N ILE A 4 11.23 -33.57 9.23
CA ILE A 4 10.88 -32.40 8.43
C ILE A 4 9.82 -31.66 9.25
N ARG A 5 10.27 -30.86 10.22
CA ARG A 5 9.41 -29.86 10.83
C ARG A 5 9.05 -28.88 9.73
N MET A 6 7.81 -28.96 9.26
CA MET A 6 7.17 -27.86 8.56
C MET A 6 7.25 -26.65 9.50
N ARG A 7 8.28 -25.81 9.32
CA ARG A 7 8.37 -24.54 10.03
C ARG A 7 7.15 -23.75 9.54
N VAL A 8 6.16 -23.62 10.41
CA VAL A 8 5.09 -22.63 10.27
C VAL A 8 5.78 -21.34 9.87
N ALA A 9 5.42 -20.77 8.72
CA ALA A 9 6.08 -19.58 8.19
C ALA A 9 6.13 -18.48 9.27
N GLU A 10 7.30 -18.35 9.89
CA GLU A 10 7.59 -17.34 10.90
C GLU A 10 7.70 -16.01 10.16
N ALA A 11 7.13 -14.95 10.75
CA ALA A 11 7.22 -13.62 10.15
C ALA A 11 8.71 -13.25 9.97
N PRO A 12 9.13 -12.74 8.80
CA PRO A 12 10.53 -12.43 8.54
C PRO A 12 11.05 -11.42 9.57
N VAL A 13 12.30 -11.60 10.00
CA VAL A 13 12.98 -10.73 10.99
C VAL A 13 14.31 -10.23 10.44
N GLY A 14 14.73 -9.04 10.87
CA GLY A 14 16.00 -8.44 10.44
C GLY A 14 16.03 -8.11 8.94
N GLY A 15 17.21 -8.19 8.34
CA GLY A 15 17.42 -7.80 6.92
C GLY A 15 16.58 -8.60 5.92
N ALA A 16 16.14 -9.81 6.26
CA ALA A 16 15.24 -10.60 5.41
C ALA A 16 13.90 -9.88 5.14
N ARG A 17 13.44 -8.98 6.02
CA ARG A 17 12.22 -8.19 5.80
C ARG A 17 12.28 -7.31 4.56
N ILE A 18 13.45 -6.87 4.13
CA ILE A 18 13.59 -6.02 2.93
C ILE A 18 13.19 -6.82 1.69
N ALA A 19 13.79 -7.98 1.49
CA ALA A 19 13.48 -8.86 0.36
C ALA A 19 12.00 -9.29 0.35
N TRP A 20 11.47 -9.67 1.51
CA TRP A 20 10.05 -10.02 1.64
C TRP A 20 9.11 -8.82 1.43
N SER A 21 9.52 -7.60 1.78
CA SER A 21 8.72 -6.40 1.53
C SER A 21 8.64 -6.08 0.04
N TYR A 22 9.75 -6.21 -0.72
CA TYR A 22 9.70 -6.06 -2.17
C TYR A 22 8.79 -7.09 -2.82
N LEU A 23 8.91 -8.36 -2.41
CA LEU A 23 8.05 -9.43 -2.92
C LEU A 23 6.58 -9.17 -2.57
N ALA A 24 6.28 -8.73 -1.35
CA ALA A 24 4.93 -8.34 -0.93
C ALA A 24 4.39 -7.15 -1.73
N THR A 25 5.20 -6.14 -2.03
CA THR A 25 4.81 -5.01 -2.87
C THR A 25 4.51 -5.46 -4.30
N LEU A 26 5.32 -6.34 -4.89
CA LEU A 26 5.04 -6.89 -6.23
C LEU A 26 3.70 -7.64 -6.27
N VAL A 27 3.43 -8.47 -5.26
CA VAL A 27 2.14 -9.17 -5.12
C VAL A 27 1.01 -8.18 -4.91
N ALA A 28 1.20 -7.13 -4.10
CA ALA A 28 0.19 -6.10 -3.89
C ALA A 28 -0.16 -5.36 -5.20
N VAL A 29 0.84 -5.01 -6.02
CA VAL A 29 0.64 -4.37 -7.32
C VAL A 29 -0.12 -5.30 -8.27
N LEU A 30 0.23 -6.60 -8.29
CA LEU A 30 -0.48 -7.59 -9.10
C LEU A 30 -1.96 -7.70 -8.68
N VAL A 31 -2.23 -7.80 -7.38
CA VAL A 31 -3.60 -7.87 -6.84
C VAL A 31 -4.37 -6.59 -7.12
N ALA A 32 -3.73 -5.43 -6.99
CA ALA A 32 -4.33 -4.14 -7.31
C ALA A 32 -4.72 -4.06 -8.79
N GLY A 33 -3.84 -4.51 -9.70
CA GLY A 33 -4.13 -4.57 -11.13
C GLY A 33 -5.28 -5.51 -11.48
N LEU A 34 -5.35 -6.69 -10.83
CA LEU A 34 -6.45 -7.64 -11.00
C LEU A 34 -7.78 -7.06 -10.50
N PHE A 35 -7.77 -6.41 -9.33
CA PHE A 35 -8.94 -5.75 -8.78
C PHE A 35 -9.42 -4.63 -9.72
N TRP A 36 -8.49 -3.81 -10.21
CA TRP A 36 -8.80 -2.72 -11.13
C TRP A 36 -9.38 -3.24 -12.46
N ALA A 37 -8.80 -4.30 -13.03
CA ALA A 37 -9.32 -4.94 -14.24
C ALA A 37 -10.73 -5.53 -14.04
N MET A 38 -11.03 -6.05 -12.83
CA MET A 38 -12.37 -6.50 -12.47
C MET A 38 -13.34 -5.33 -12.28
N TRP A 39 -12.85 -4.17 -11.83
CA TRP A 39 -13.63 -2.96 -11.54
C TRP A 39 -14.00 -2.15 -12.80
N SER A 40 -13.10 -2.11 -13.80
CA SER A 40 -13.28 -1.32 -15.02
C SER A 40 -14.57 -1.56 -15.82
N PRO A 41 -15.08 -2.80 -16.02
CA PRO A 41 -16.29 -3.01 -16.82
C PRO A 41 -17.55 -2.39 -16.21
N PHE A 42 -17.59 -2.16 -14.90
CA PHE A 42 -18.74 -1.55 -14.23
C PHE A 42 -18.89 -0.05 -14.51
N GLY A 43 -17.85 0.60 -15.09
CA GLY A 43 -17.90 2.03 -15.39
C GLY A 43 -19.03 2.42 -16.33
N ALA A 44 -19.30 1.62 -17.37
CA ALA A 44 -20.38 1.87 -18.32
C ALA A 44 -21.77 1.81 -17.68
N THR A 45 -21.93 0.97 -16.64
CA THR A 45 -23.20 0.84 -15.92
C THR A 45 -23.47 1.97 -14.94
N VAL A 46 -22.42 2.65 -14.46
CA VAL A 46 -22.51 3.71 -13.44
C VAL A 46 -22.47 5.10 -14.06
N CYS A 47 -21.62 5.29 -15.07
CA CYS A 47 -21.37 6.57 -15.73
C CYS A 47 -22.09 6.73 -17.08
N GLY A 48 -22.91 5.77 -17.49
CA GLY A 48 -23.51 5.72 -18.83
C GLY A 48 -22.48 5.39 -19.93
N ASP A 49 -22.90 5.46 -21.19
CA ASP A 49 -22.11 5.10 -22.38
C ASP A 49 -21.01 6.13 -22.73
N GLY A 50 -20.33 6.67 -21.72
CA GLY A 50 -19.09 7.44 -21.87
C GLY A 50 -19.21 8.91 -22.21
N GLU A 51 -20.39 9.51 -22.03
CA GLU A 51 -20.62 10.94 -22.22
C GLU A 51 -19.96 11.77 -21.09
N ASP A 52 -19.82 11.20 -19.88
CA ASP A 52 -19.22 11.86 -18.72
C ASP A 52 -17.75 11.43 -18.48
N VAL A 53 -16.81 12.09 -19.15
CA VAL A 53 -15.35 11.84 -19.02
C VAL A 53 -14.88 11.92 -17.55
N LEU A 54 -15.41 12.89 -16.78
CA LEU A 54 -15.08 13.06 -15.36
C LEU A 54 -15.60 11.88 -14.51
N CYS A 55 -16.76 11.32 -14.85
CA CYS A 55 -17.29 10.16 -14.14
C CYS A 55 -16.43 8.92 -14.41
N ILE A 56 -16.08 8.66 -15.67
CA ILE A 56 -15.19 7.53 -16.02
C ILE A 56 -13.83 7.66 -15.34
N LEU A 57 -13.23 8.86 -15.37
CA LEU A 57 -11.95 9.11 -14.72
C LEU A 57 -12.04 8.90 -13.21
N GLY A 58 -13.10 9.40 -12.57
CA GLY A 58 -13.36 9.19 -11.15
C GLY A 58 -13.56 7.71 -10.80
N TRP A 59 -14.34 6.98 -11.61
CA TRP A 59 -14.58 5.55 -11.44
C TRP A 59 -13.29 4.72 -11.55
N GLY A 60 -12.48 5.02 -12.56
CA GLY A 60 -11.18 4.37 -12.76
C GLY A 60 -10.20 4.65 -11.62
N SER A 61 -10.16 5.90 -11.16
CA SER A 61 -9.31 6.32 -10.03
C SER A 61 -9.73 5.69 -8.72
N ALA A 62 -11.04 5.63 -8.44
CA ALA A 62 -11.59 4.98 -7.25
C ALA A 62 -11.23 3.48 -7.23
N GLY A 63 -11.43 2.78 -8.35
CA GLY A 63 -11.06 1.37 -8.48
C GLY A 63 -9.56 1.13 -8.26
N ALA A 64 -8.71 2.02 -8.78
CA ALA A 64 -7.25 1.92 -8.64
C ALA A 64 -6.81 2.10 -7.18
N ILE A 65 -7.34 3.11 -6.49
CA ILE A 65 -7.03 3.37 -5.07
C ILE A 65 -7.54 2.23 -4.19
N LEU A 66 -8.79 1.81 -4.36
CA LEU A 66 -9.38 0.71 -3.59
C LEU A 66 -8.61 -0.59 -3.82
N GLY A 67 -8.28 -0.91 -5.07
CA GLY A 67 -7.49 -2.08 -5.42
C GLY A 67 -6.09 -2.05 -4.81
N ALA A 68 -5.41 -0.90 -4.85
CA ALA A 68 -4.08 -0.74 -4.28
C ALA A 68 -4.08 -0.86 -2.75
N VAL A 69 -5.04 -0.23 -2.05
CA VAL A 69 -5.18 -0.34 -0.60
C VAL A 69 -5.51 -1.77 -0.18
N ALA A 70 -6.42 -2.44 -0.89
CA ALA A 70 -6.79 -3.84 -0.64
C ALA A 70 -5.63 -4.79 -0.94
N GLY A 71 -4.92 -4.59 -2.06
CA GLY A 71 -3.76 -5.39 -2.45
C GLY A 71 -2.61 -5.30 -1.45
N LEU A 72 -2.31 -4.09 -0.96
CA LEU A 72 -1.37 -3.90 0.14
C LEU A 72 -1.84 -4.62 1.41
N GLY A 73 -3.14 -4.56 1.72
CA GLY A 73 -3.70 -5.19 2.93
C GLY A 73 -3.57 -6.71 2.89
N LEU A 74 -3.92 -7.30 1.75
CA LEU A 74 -3.79 -8.73 1.50
C LEU A 74 -2.32 -9.17 1.57
N ALA A 75 -1.41 -8.42 0.94
CA ALA A 75 0.02 -8.72 1.01
C ALA A 75 0.55 -8.63 2.44
N ALA A 76 0.19 -7.58 3.19
CA ALA A 76 0.58 -7.42 4.59
C ALA A 76 0.12 -8.61 5.46
N PHE A 77 -1.10 -9.11 5.20
CA PHE A 77 -1.68 -10.27 5.88
C PHE A 77 -0.98 -11.57 5.51
N VAL A 78 -0.86 -11.88 4.20
CA VAL A 78 -0.26 -13.12 3.68
C VAL A 78 1.21 -13.25 4.08
N PHE A 79 1.98 -12.17 3.97
CA PHE A 79 3.40 -12.15 4.32
C PHE A 79 3.66 -11.87 5.81
N ARG A 80 2.61 -11.69 6.62
CA ARG A 80 2.69 -11.43 8.07
C ARG A 80 3.63 -10.26 8.44
N LEU A 81 3.69 -9.24 7.58
CA LEU A 81 4.56 -8.08 7.76
C LEU A 81 4.06 -7.17 8.89
N GLY A 82 2.76 -7.23 9.16
CA GLY A 82 2.04 -6.48 10.18
C GLY A 82 1.37 -5.23 9.60
N TRP A 83 0.36 -4.74 10.31
CA TRP A 83 -0.42 -3.54 9.94
C TRP A 83 0.45 -2.28 9.75
N GLU A 84 1.59 -2.16 10.45
CA GLU A 84 2.53 -1.04 10.29
C GLU A 84 3.06 -0.89 8.86
N TRP A 85 3.37 -2.01 8.21
CA TRP A 85 3.88 -2.02 6.84
C TRP A 85 2.80 -1.52 5.86
N TRP A 86 1.56 -1.97 6.08
CA TRP A 86 0.41 -1.51 5.33
C TRP A 86 0.18 -0.01 5.51
N ALA A 87 0.21 0.48 6.76
CA ALA A 87 -0.07 1.89 7.06
C ALA A 87 0.94 2.85 6.41
N VAL A 88 2.23 2.48 6.40
CA VAL A 88 3.28 3.29 5.75
C VAL A 88 3.05 3.37 4.24
N LEU A 89 2.81 2.24 3.58
CA LEU A 89 2.60 2.22 2.13
C LEU A 89 1.26 2.82 1.73
N ALA A 90 0.20 2.62 2.52
CA ALA A 90 -1.10 3.23 2.31
C ALA A 90 -1.03 4.76 2.47
N ALA A 91 -0.29 5.27 3.46
CA ALA A 91 -0.08 6.72 3.62
C ALA A 91 0.69 7.32 2.44
N LEU A 92 1.74 6.65 1.96
CA LEU A 92 2.47 7.09 0.77
C LEU A 92 1.59 7.07 -0.49
N LEU A 93 0.77 6.04 -0.65
CA LEU A 93 -0.17 5.91 -1.76
C LEU A 93 -1.24 7.01 -1.72
N LEU A 94 -1.92 7.19 -0.59
CA LEU A 94 -2.99 8.16 -0.42
C LEU A 94 -2.47 9.60 -0.41
N GLY A 95 -1.23 9.81 0.05
CA GLY A 95 -0.55 11.10 -0.01
C GLY A 95 0.02 11.44 -1.39
N SER A 96 0.10 10.47 -2.31
CA SER A 96 0.67 10.68 -3.65
C SER A 96 0.09 11.87 -4.42
N PRO A 97 -1.23 12.16 -4.40
CA PRO A 97 -1.79 13.29 -5.14
C PRO A 97 -1.27 14.67 -4.70
N LEU A 98 -0.74 14.79 -3.48
CA LEU A 98 -0.30 16.07 -2.90
C LEU A 98 1.05 16.54 -3.45
N TRP A 99 1.88 15.59 -3.86
CA TRP A 99 3.26 15.86 -4.27
C TRP A 99 3.56 15.32 -5.66
N PHE A 100 2.63 14.60 -6.29
CA PHE A 100 2.83 14.08 -7.64
C PHE A 100 3.19 15.22 -8.59
N ASP A 101 2.41 16.29 -8.64
CA ASP A 101 2.63 17.37 -9.63
C ASP A 101 3.84 18.26 -9.32
N THR A 102 4.31 18.30 -8.06
CA THR A 102 5.40 19.17 -7.64
C THR A 102 6.77 18.49 -7.65
N VAL A 103 6.80 17.15 -7.62
CA VAL A 103 8.03 16.36 -7.53
C VAL A 103 8.49 15.88 -8.91
N PRO A 104 9.78 16.03 -9.28
CA PRO A 104 10.32 15.51 -10.54
C PRO A 104 10.15 13.99 -10.70
N ASP A 105 9.92 13.52 -11.93
CA ASP A 105 9.67 12.09 -12.23
C ASP A 105 10.72 11.14 -11.64
N TRP A 106 12.00 11.49 -11.73
CA TRP A 106 13.09 10.67 -11.19
C TRP A 106 12.96 10.48 -9.67
N LEU A 107 12.53 11.52 -8.95
CA LEU A 107 12.36 11.45 -7.51
C LEU A 107 11.12 10.62 -7.14
N ARG A 108 10.07 10.65 -7.96
CA ARG A 108 8.90 9.75 -7.79
C ARG A 108 9.31 8.28 -7.89
N VAL A 109 10.14 7.94 -8.88
CA VAL A 109 10.68 6.58 -9.05
C VAL A 109 11.54 6.17 -7.86
N VAL A 110 12.42 7.06 -7.39
CA VAL A 110 13.25 6.80 -6.19
C VAL A 110 12.38 6.55 -4.96
N VAL A 111 11.35 7.36 -4.72
CA VAL A 111 10.40 7.17 -3.61
C VAL A 111 9.67 5.84 -3.73
N ALA A 112 9.18 5.49 -4.93
CA ALA A 112 8.49 4.23 -5.17
C ALA A 112 9.39 3.00 -4.91
N VAL A 113 10.67 3.07 -5.31
CA VAL A 113 11.65 1.99 -5.10
C VAL A 113 12.07 1.88 -3.64
N LEU A 114 12.19 3.01 -2.91
CA LEU A 114 12.61 3.03 -1.51
C LEU A 114 11.46 2.74 -0.54
N ALA A 115 10.21 2.99 -0.91
CA ALA A 115 9.05 2.83 -0.04
C ALA A 115 8.94 1.43 0.61
N PRO A 116 9.11 0.31 -0.12
CA PRO A 116 9.09 -1.03 0.49
C PRO A 116 10.22 -1.24 1.49
N ALA A 117 11.41 -0.68 1.22
CA ALA A 117 12.57 -0.77 2.10
C ALA A 117 12.36 0.06 3.38
N LEU A 118 11.77 1.26 3.27
CA LEU A 118 11.41 2.10 4.42
C LEU A 118 10.32 1.43 5.28
N ALA A 119 9.31 0.82 4.65
CA ALA A 119 8.29 0.05 5.35
C ALA A 119 8.88 -1.20 6.04
N ALA A 120 9.85 -1.87 5.42
CA ALA A 120 10.61 -2.96 6.02
C ALA A 120 11.42 -2.48 7.24
N ALA A 121 12.07 -1.32 7.13
CA ALA A 121 12.88 -0.73 8.18
C ALA A 121 12.05 -0.27 9.39
N ALA A 122 10.89 0.34 9.16
CA ALA A 122 9.96 0.72 10.22
C ALA A 122 9.55 -0.49 11.09
N THR A 123 9.53 -1.68 10.47
CA THR A 123 9.02 -2.91 11.06
C THR A 123 10.13 -3.94 11.37
N TRP A 124 11.41 -3.52 11.32
CA TRP A 124 12.61 -4.37 11.44
C TRP A 124 12.65 -5.26 12.69
N SER A 125 12.11 -4.77 13.82
CA SER A 125 12.10 -5.45 15.12
C SER A 125 11.15 -6.67 15.18
N GLY A 126 10.36 -6.92 14.13
CA GLY A 126 9.48 -8.07 14.07
C GLY A 126 8.40 -8.10 15.16
N PRO A 127 7.96 -9.29 15.61
CA PRO A 127 6.89 -9.44 16.60
C PRO A 127 7.23 -8.96 18.02
N ARG A 128 8.52 -8.77 18.37
CA ARG A 128 8.98 -8.38 19.73
C ARG A 128 8.88 -6.87 20.00
N ARG A 129 8.05 -6.15 19.25
CA ARG A 129 7.88 -4.70 19.35
C ARG A 129 6.84 -4.35 20.42
N PRO A 130 7.02 -3.20 21.12
CA PRO A 130 6.06 -2.76 22.12
C PRO A 130 4.69 -2.46 21.48
N ALA A 131 3.61 -2.83 22.17
CA ALA A 131 2.25 -2.82 21.62
C ALA A 131 1.73 -1.42 21.21
N TRP A 132 2.34 -0.33 21.70
CA TRP A 132 1.94 1.04 21.39
C TRP A 132 2.51 1.55 20.05
N ARG A 133 3.64 1.01 19.59
CA ARG A 133 4.34 1.43 18.36
C ARG A 133 3.48 1.34 17.09
N PRO A 134 2.71 0.25 16.85
CA PRO A 134 1.85 0.18 15.67
C PRO A 134 0.73 1.22 15.66
N TRP A 135 0.21 1.58 16.83
CA TRP A 135 -0.81 2.62 16.96
C TRP A 135 -0.27 4.02 16.69
N VAL A 136 0.97 4.30 17.10
CA VAL A 136 1.63 5.58 16.79
C VAL A 136 1.92 5.71 15.30
N VAL A 137 2.38 4.63 14.64
CA VAL A 137 2.60 4.64 13.18
C VAL A 137 1.27 4.80 12.44
N ALA A 138 0.20 4.15 12.90
CA ALA A 138 -1.13 4.33 12.35
C ALA A 138 -1.65 5.77 12.52
N ALA A 139 -1.49 6.34 13.72
CA ALA A 139 -1.88 7.72 14.01
C ALA A 139 -1.10 8.73 13.15
N LEU A 140 0.21 8.53 12.95
CA LEU A 140 1.02 9.36 12.07
C LEU A 140 0.61 9.21 10.60
N ALA A 141 0.38 7.98 10.13
CA ALA A 141 -0.10 7.71 8.79
C ALA A 141 -1.44 8.41 8.52
N VAL A 142 -2.39 8.29 9.46
CA VAL A 142 -3.69 8.97 9.40
C VAL A 142 -3.52 10.49 9.43
N ALA A 143 -2.66 11.01 10.30
CA ALA A 143 -2.41 12.45 10.38
C ALA A 143 -1.85 13.01 9.07
N VAL A 144 -0.92 12.30 8.42
CA VAL A 144 -0.37 12.69 7.10
C VAL A 144 -1.47 12.72 6.03
N VAL A 145 -2.34 11.71 5.99
CA VAL A 145 -3.46 11.65 5.04
C VAL A 145 -4.46 12.77 5.30
N VAL A 146 -4.84 13.00 6.57
CA VAL A 146 -5.81 14.04 6.95
C VAL A 146 -5.26 15.44 6.68
N LEU A 147 -4.00 15.71 7.04
CA LEU A 147 -3.36 16.99 6.75
C LEU A 147 -3.26 17.26 5.24
N GLY A 148 -2.96 16.22 4.47
CA GLY A 148 -2.96 16.29 3.02
C GLY A 148 -4.32 16.58 2.41
N LEU A 149 -5.37 15.88 2.86
CA LEU A 149 -6.73 16.16 2.42
C LEU A 149 -7.15 17.59 2.77
N LEU A 150 -6.80 18.08 3.96
CA LEU A 150 -7.09 19.45 4.38
C LEU A 150 -6.36 20.49 3.52
N SER A 151 -5.14 20.22 3.06
CA SER A 151 -4.40 21.15 2.20
C SER A 151 -4.96 21.26 0.78
N ILE A 152 -5.78 20.31 0.33
CA ILE A 152 -6.48 20.38 -0.97
C ILE A 152 -7.79 21.19 -0.85
N LEU A 153 -8.39 21.23 0.36
CA LEU A 153 -9.68 21.86 0.63
C LEU A 153 -9.59 23.35 1.01
N LEU A 154 -8.39 23.85 1.33
CA LEU A 154 -8.08 25.24 1.72
C LEU A 154 -7.46 26.00 0.55
#